data_AF-A0A820PE30-F1
#
_entry.id   AF-A0A820PE30-F1
#
_cell.length_a   1.000
_cell.length_b   1.000
_cell.length_c   1.000
_cell.angle_alpha   90.00
_cell.angle_beta   90.00
_cell.angle_gamma   90.00
#
_symmetry.space_group_name_H-M   'P 1'
#
loop_
_entity.id
_entity.type
_entity.pdbx_description
1 polymer ?
#
loop_
_entity_poly.entity_id
_entity_poly.type
_entity_poly.pdbx_seq_one_letter_code
_entity_poly.pdbx_strand_id
1 'polypeptide(L)' 'HSRYIKPKGNETTFGIHHYAGKVVYDAHGFLEKNRDNLSINLIECMKKSGMELIKHLFILTDEINHSS' A
#
# COMPACT_ATOMS: atom_id res chain seq x y z
N HIS A 1 -24.18 3.23 -16.93
CA HIS A 1 -23.03 2.87 -17.79
C HIS A 1 -21.97 2.17 -16.93
N SER A 2 -21.57 0.94 -17.27
CA SER A 2 -20.46 0.29 -16.55
C SER A 2 -19.16 1.05 -16.84
N ARG A 3 -18.41 1.44 -15.80
CA ARG A 3 -17.09 2.11 -15.93
C ARG A 3 -15.93 1.12 -15.96
N TYR A 4 -16.22 -0.18 -15.83
CA TYR A 4 -15.23 -1.24 -15.82
C TYR A 4 -14.98 -1.80 -17.22
N ILE A 5 -13.73 -2.13 -17.51
CA ILE A 5 -13.27 -2.66 -18.79
C ILE A 5 -12.51 -3.96 -18.50
N LYS A 6 -13.01 -5.06 -19.09
CA LYS A 6 -12.41 -6.38 -18.95
C LYS A 6 -11.05 -6.48 -19.67
N PRO A 7 -10.10 -7.27 -19.14
CA PRO A 7 -8.86 -7.59 -19.85
C PRO A 7 -9.12 -8.30 -21.18
N LYS A 8 -8.14 -8.25 -22.07
CA LYS A 8 -8.15 -9.06 -23.29
C LYS A 8 -7.54 -10.42 -22.96
N GLY A 9 -8.28 -11.50 -23.17
CA GLY A 9 -7.81 -12.85 -22.85
C GLY A 9 -7.55 -13.06 -21.35
N ASN A 10 -6.42 -13.68 -21.01
CA ASN A 10 -6.05 -14.07 -19.64
C ASN A 10 -5.05 -13.11 -18.99
N GLU A 11 -4.95 -11.87 -19.47
CA GLU A 11 -4.07 -10.86 -18.88
C GLU A 11 -4.53 -10.46 -17.47
N THR A 12 -3.57 -10.25 -16.56
CA THR A 12 -3.82 -9.73 -15.20
C THR A 12 -4.00 -8.21 -15.20
N THR A 13 -4.75 -7.68 -16.17
CA THR A 13 -5.02 -6.24 -16.31
C THR A 13 -6.48 -5.93 -16.10
N PHE A 14 -6.80 -4.68 -15.76
CA PHE A 14 -8.18 -4.19 -15.77
C PHE A 14 -8.22 -2.72 -16.16
N GLY A 15 -9.30 -2.29 -16.81
CA GLY A 15 -9.46 -0.89 -17.17
C GLY A 15 -10.61 -0.20 -16.45
N ILE A 16 -10.46 1.09 -16.22
CA ILE A 16 -11.48 1.96 -15.65
C ILE A 16 -11.66 3.18 -16.55
N HIS A 17 -12.91 3.56 -16.80
CA HIS A 17 -13.26 4.80 -17.49
C HIS A 17 -13.44 5.93 -16.47
N HIS A 18 -12.40 6.76 -16.32
CA HIS A 18 -12.40 7.96 -15.47
C HIS A 18 -12.95 9.17 -16.24
N TYR A 19 -13.20 10.27 -15.53
CA TYR A 19 -13.59 11.54 -16.16
C TYR A 19 -12.57 12.01 -17.22
N ALA A 20 -11.28 11.85 -16.93
CA ALA A 20 -10.19 12.20 -17.84
C ALA A 20 -9.92 11.14 -18.93
N GLY A 21 -10.74 10.10 -19.03
CA GLY A 21 -10.62 9.04 -20.03
C GLY A 21 -10.31 7.66 -19.46
N LYS A 22 -9.99 6.73 -20.37
CA LYS A 22 -9.72 5.32 -20.06
C LYS A 22 -8.30 5.15 -19.53
N VAL A 23 -8.18 4.47 -18.39
CA VAL A 23 -6.90 4.01 -17.83
C VAL A 23 -6.92 2.48 -17.76
N VAL A 24 -5.80 1.84 -18.09
CA VAL A 24 -5.59 0.39 -17.92
C VAL A 24 -4.54 0.19 -16.84
N TYR A 25 -4.87 -0.61 -15.85
CA TYR A 25 -4.03 -0.97 -14.72
C TYR A 25 -3.48 -2.39 -14.92
N ASP A 26 -2.20 -2.56 -14.59
CA ASP A 26 -1.60 -3.86 -14.37
C ASP A 26 -1.83 -4.26 -12.90
N ALA A 27 -2.52 -5.37 -12.67
CA ALA A 27 -2.80 -5.86 -11.33
C ALA A 27 -1.65 -6.70 -10.74
N HIS A 28 -0.53 -6.85 -11.45
CA HIS A 28 0.66 -7.49 -10.90
C HIS A 28 1.15 -6.76 -9.64
N GLY A 29 1.22 -7.50 -8.52
CA GLY A 29 1.64 -6.97 -7.23
C GLY A 29 0.60 -6.07 -6.55
N PHE A 30 -0.65 -6.01 -7.04
CA PHE A 30 -1.68 -5.14 -6.43
C PHE A 30 -1.92 -5.55 -4.98
N LEU A 31 -2.07 -6.83 -4.68
CA LEU A 31 -2.38 -7.30 -3.33
C LEU A 31 -1.24 -7.02 -2.35
N GLU A 32 -0.01 -7.24 -2.78
CA GLU A 32 1.20 -7.03 -2.01
C GLU A 32 1.41 -5.54 -1.70
N LYS A 33 1.20 -4.67 -2.69
CA LYS A 33 1.24 -3.21 -2.50
C LYS A 33 0.15 -2.72 -1.55
N ASN A 34 -1.07 -3.27 -1.65
CA ASN A 34 -2.19 -2.90 -0.77
C ASN A 34 -2.12 -3.56 0.62
N ARG A 35 -1.16 -4.47 0.89
CA ARG A 35 -1.01 -5.08 2.22
C ARG A 35 -0.42 -4.09 3.23
N ASP A 36 0.22 -3.01 2.78
CA ASP A 36 0.82 -1.94 3.59
C ASP A 36 1.63 -2.45 4.79
N ASN A 37 2.24 -3.63 4.66
CA ASN A 37 2.92 -4.27 5.77
C ASN A 37 4.36 -3.78 5.87
N LEU A 38 4.65 -3.05 6.94
CA LEU A 38 6.02 -2.73 7.30
C LEU A 38 6.63 -3.88 8.09
N SER A 39 7.85 -4.29 7.71
CA SER A 39 8.57 -5.39 8.38
C SER A 39 8.83 -5.08 9.86
N ILE A 40 8.54 -6.04 10.73
CA ILE A 40 8.79 -5.94 12.19
C ILE A 40 10.27 -5.65 12.48
N ASN A 41 11.19 -6.29 11.74
CA ASN A 41 12.63 -6.06 11.92
C ASN A 41 13.02 -4.62 11.56
N LEU A 42 12.37 -4.04 10.55
CA LEU A 42 12.59 -2.65 10.17
C LEU A 42 12.05 -1.70 11.24
N ILE A 43 10.87 -1.99 11.79
CA ILE A 43 10.30 -1.24 12.91
C ILE A 43 11.23 -1.27 14.12
N GLU A 44 11.73 -2.45 14.50
CA GLU A 44 12.67 -2.60 15.63
C GLU A 44 13.98 -1.84 15.40
N CYS A 45 14.50 -1.87 14.18
CA CYS A 45 15.66 -1.09 13.78
C CYS A 45 15.42 0.42 13.94
N MET A 46 14.27 0.92 13.46
CA MET A 46 13.92 2.34 13.57
C MET A 46 13.73 2.79 15.03
N LYS A 47 13.17 1.93 15.89
CA LYS A 47 13.08 2.17 17.34
C LYS A 47 14.45 2.28 18.03
N LYS A 48 15.47 1.63 17.48
CA LYS A 48 16.86 1.68 17.99
C LYS A 48 17.71 2.75 17.29
N SER A 49 17.12 3.54 16.39
CA SER A 49 17.82 4.61 15.68
C SER A 49 18.43 5.63 16.66
N GLY A 50 19.63 6.13 16.35
CA GLY A 50 20.28 7.21 17.08
C GLY A 50 19.65 8.59 16.82
N MET A 51 18.75 8.70 15.83
CA MET A 51 18.00 9.93 15.55
C MET A 51 16.74 9.97 16.40
N GLU A 52 16.66 10.94 17.31
CA GLU A 52 15.52 11.09 18.22
C GLU A 52 14.17 11.23 17.50
N LEU A 53 14.12 11.90 16.36
CA LEU A 53 12.89 12.02 15.56
C LEU A 53 12.38 10.65 15.09
N ILE A 54 13.26 9.82 14.54
CA ILE A 54 12.90 8.50 14.02
C ILE A 54 12.48 7.58 15.16
N LYS A 55 13.22 7.60 16.27
CA LYS A 55 12.88 6.83 17.47
C LYS A 55 11.48 7.18 17.97
N HIS A 56 11.16 8.46 18.15
CA HIS A 56 9.82 8.89 18.61
C HIS A 56 8.71 8.49 17.64
N LEU A 57 8.91 8.69 16.33
CA LEU A 57 7.90 8.37 15.32
C LEU A 57 7.50 6.88 15.38
N PHE A 58 8.47 5.98 15.55
CA PHE A 58 8.23 4.54 15.52
C PHE A 58 7.89 3.92 16.90
N ILE A 59 8.05 4.66 18.00
CA ILE A 59 7.52 4.28 19.32
C ILE A 59 6.02 4.63 19.40
N LEU A 60 5.64 5.85 18.98
CA LEU A 60 4.24 6.31 19.01
C LEU A 60 3.31 5.46 18.13
N THR A 61 3.83 4.91 17.02
CA THR A 61 3.05 4.02 16.15
C THR A 61 2.59 2.74 16.84
N ASP A 62 3.27 2.24 17.88
CA ASP A 62 2.77 1.08 18.64
C ASP A 62 1.56 1.46 19.51
N GLU A 63 1.58 2.65 20.11
CA GLU A 63 0.53 3.13 21.02
C GLU A 63 -0.80 3.38 20.29
N ILE A 64 -0.73 3.87 19.05
CA ILE A 64 -1.91 4.12 18.21
C ILE A 64 -2.55 2.81 17.74
N ASN A 65 -1.76 1.78 17.43
CA ASN A 65 -2.30 0.50 16.96
C ASN A 65 -2.90 -0.36 18.07
N HIS A 66 -2.56 -0.11 19.35
CA HIS A 66 -3.15 -0.81 20.50
C HIS A 66 -4.40 -0.13 21.08
N SER A 67 -4.80 1.03 20.56
CA SER A 67 -5.97 1.80 21.01
C SER A 67 -7.20 1.66 20.09
N SER A 68 -7.15 0.76 19.10
CA SER A 68 -8.27 0.40 18.20
C SER A 68 -8.70 -1.05 18.36
#